data_AF-A0A7S0MVC0-F1
#
_entry.id   AF-A0A7S0MVC0-F1
#
_cell.length_a   1.000
_cell.length_b   1.000
_cell.length_c   1.000
_cell.angle_alpha   90.00
_cell.angle_beta   90.00
_cell.angle_gamma   90.00
#
_symmetry.space_group_name_H-M   'P 1'
#
loop_
_entity.id
_entity.type
_entity.pdbx_description
1 polymer ?
#
loop_
_entity_poly.entity_id
_entity_poly.type
_entity_poly.pdbx_seq_one_letter_code
_entity_poly.pdbx_strand_id
1 'polypeptide(L)'
;MRSWGVLRLVTIGLSVVLPETVEGNLVVEDFTHNKTYSFEHEAAVFGPITPPSGVRGLLQVAEPLEACSPLTNDIPQVLNWIALIKRSPRGSECDFVEKVHHAQNAGA
;
A
#
# COMPACT_ATOMS: atom_id res chain seq x y z
N MET A 1 -55.52 13.46 -41.16
CA MET A 1 -55.04 13.22 -39.78
C MET A 1 -53.72 12.48 -39.86
N ARG A 2 -52.59 13.13 -39.58
CA ARG A 2 -51.24 12.57 -39.79
C ARG A 2 -50.49 12.70 -38.47
N SER A 3 -50.54 11.62 -37.68
CA SER A 3 -49.89 11.51 -36.37
C SER A 3 -48.37 11.53 -36.56
N TRP A 4 -47.67 12.44 -35.88
CA TRP A 4 -46.22 12.50 -35.85
C TRP A 4 -45.75 11.71 -34.62
N GLY A 5 -45.10 10.57 -34.86
CA GLY A 5 -44.49 9.76 -33.81
C GLY A 5 -43.33 10.51 -33.19
N VAL A 6 -43.41 10.77 -31.88
CA VAL A 6 -42.33 11.39 -31.10
C VAL A 6 -41.28 10.32 -30.83
N LEU A 7 -40.19 10.31 -31.61
CA LEU A 7 -39.07 9.41 -31.41
C LEU A 7 -38.32 9.85 -30.13
N ARG A 8 -38.54 9.14 -29.02
CA ARG A 8 -37.76 9.37 -27.79
C ARG A 8 -36.39 8.73 -27.94
N LEU A 9 -35.38 9.54 -28.21
CA LEU A 9 -33.98 9.16 -28.13
C LEU A 9 -33.64 8.87 -26.66
N VAL A 10 -33.49 7.59 -26.33
CA VAL A 10 -32.95 7.15 -25.03
C VAL A 10 -31.43 7.18 -25.16
N THR A 11 -30.81 8.24 -24.64
CA THR A 11 -29.35 8.32 -24.52
C THR A 11 -28.91 7.44 -23.35
N ILE A 12 -28.38 6.26 -23.65
CA ILE A 12 -27.67 5.42 -22.67
C ILE A 12 -26.31 6.09 -22.47
N GLY A 13 -26.18 6.86 -21.39
CA GLY A 13 -24.90 7.45 -20.99
C GLY A 13 -23.94 6.34 -20.56
N LEU A 14 -22.88 6.13 -21.34
CA LEU A 14 -21.76 5.28 -20.94
C LEU A 14 -20.97 6.04 -19.87
N SER A 15 -21.29 5.82 -18.60
CA SER A 15 -20.51 6.34 -17.48
C SER A 15 -19.14 5.66 -17.50
N VAL A 16 -18.15 6.35 -18.07
CA VAL A 16 -16.74 5.94 -17.98
C VAL A 16 -16.32 6.17 -16.53
N VAL A 17 -16.24 5.09 -15.75
CA VAL A 17 -15.63 5.12 -14.42
C VAL A 17 -14.13 5.20 -14.64
N LEU A 18 -13.56 6.38 -14.48
CA LEU A 18 -12.10 6.53 -14.46
C LEU A 18 -11.60 5.92 -13.14
N PRO A 19 -10.60 5.02 -13.16
CA PRO A 19 -10.01 4.55 -11.92
C PRO A 19 -9.36 5.75 -11.21
N GLU A 20 -9.81 6.05 -10.00
CA GLU A 20 -9.15 7.02 -9.14
C GLU A 20 -7.77 6.47 -8.78
N THR A 21 -6.73 7.01 -9.40
CA THR A 21 -5.36 6.72 -9.00
C THR A 21 -5.08 7.48 -7.71
N VAL A 22 -5.04 6.77 -6.59
CA VAL A 22 -4.63 7.36 -5.31
C VAL A 22 -3.11 7.52 -5.35
N GLU A 23 -2.65 8.76 -5.48
CA GLU A 23 -1.22 9.09 -5.39
C GLU A 23 -0.81 9.08 -3.91
N GLY A 24 0.01 8.10 -3.54
CA GLY A 24 0.61 8.02 -2.21
C GLY A 24 1.93 8.79 -2.16
N ASN A 25 2.32 9.28 -0.98
CA ASN A 25 3.65 9.82 -0.71
C ASN A 25 4.30 9.02 0.43
N LEU A 26 5.52 8.52 0.23
CA LEU A 26 6.30 7.89 1.29
C LEU A 26 7.17 8.95 1.98
N VAL A 27 6.88 9.20 3.25
CA VAL A 27 7.58 10.17 4.08
C VAL A 27 8.12 9.50 5.34
N VAL A 28 9.39 9.74 5.64
CA VAL A 28 10.04 9.28 6.88
C VAL A 28 10.41 10.49 7.71
N GLU A 29 9.91 10.54 8.94
CA GLU A 29 10.22 11.56 9.92
C GLU A 29 11.29 11.06 10.88
N ASP A 30 12.44 11.72 10.88
CA ASP A 30 13.50 11.51 11.86
C ASP A 30 13.37 12.56 12.96
N PHE A 31 12.75 12.16 14.07
CA PHE A 31 12.56 13.02 15.23
C PHE A 31 13.86 13.32 15.99
N THR A 32 14.92 12.52 15.81
CA THR A 32 16.21 12.77 16.47
C THR A 32 16.93 13.96 15.86
N HIS A 33 16.82 14.12 14.54
CA HIS A 33 17.42 15.23 13.80
C HIS A 33 16.42 16.32 13.40
N ASN A 34 15.14 16.18 13.75
CA ASN A 34 14.03 17.03 13.30
C ASN A 34 14.04 17.23 11.78
N LYS A 35 14.16 16.11 11.04
CA LYS A 35 14.22 16.08 9.58
C LYS A 35 13.12 15.20 9.02
N THR A 36 12.69 15.57 7.83
CA THR A 36 11.70 14.83 7.06
C THR A 36 12.30 14.48 5.71
N TYR A 37 12.18 13.22 5.34
CA TYR A 37 12.67 12.68 4.07
C TYR A 37 11.50 12.19 3.25
N SER A 38 11.54 12.44 1.94
CA SER A 38 10.56 11.92 0.99
C SER A 38 11.27 11.02 0.00
N PHE A 39 10.65 9.89 -0.33
CA PHE A 39 11.26 8.89 -1.19
C PHE A 39 10.35 8.57 -2.37
N GLU A 40 10.97 8.38 -3.53
CA GLU A 40 10.31 7.70 -4.63
C GLU A 40 9.96 6.28 -4.21
N HIS A 41 8.77 5.84 -4.58
CA HIS A 41 8.23 4.55 -4.21
C HIS A 41 7.30 4.04 -5.30
N GLU A 42 7.09 2.73 -5.31
CA GLU A 42 6.15 2.08 -6.21
C GLU A 42 5.10 1.37 -5.35
N ALA A 43 3.83 1.69 -5.59
CA ALA A 43 2.74 1.05 -4.89
C ALA A 43 2.66 -0.44 -5.28
N ALA A 44 2.45 -1.30 -4.28
CA ALA A 44 2.24 -2.71 -4.54
C ALA A 44 0.94 -2.92 -5.33
N VAL A 45 0.97 -3.86 -6.29
CA VAL A 45 -0.21 -4.30 -7.05
C VAL A 45 -1.02 -5.39 -6.33
N PHE A 46 -0.72 -5.64 -5.06
CA PHE A 46 -1.33 -6.66 -4.23
C PHE A 46 -1.61 -6.11 -2.82
N GLY A 47 -2.52 -6.78 -2.10
CA GLY A 47 -2.97 -6.36 -0.78
C GLY A 47 -4.20 -5.44 -0.83
N PRO A 48 -4.67 -4.99 0.35
CA PRO A 48 -5.80 -4.08 0.45
C PRO A 48 -5.45 -2.68 -0.07
N ILE A 49 -6.47 -1.92 -0.46
CA ILE A 49 -6.33 -0.52 -0.85
C ILE A 49 -5.91 0.29 0.38
N THR A 50 -4.86 1.10 0.25
CA THR A 50 -4.43 2.03 1.28
C THR A 50 -5.55 3.03 1.60
N PRO A 51 -5.90 3.25 2.87
CA PRO A 51 -6.92 4.25 3.24
C PRO A 51 -6.55 5.65 2.71
N PRO A 52 -7.53 6.52 2.38
CA PRO A 52 -7.25 7.89 1.94
C PRO A 52 -6.47 8.72 2.97
N SER A 53 -6.56 8.36 4.25
CA SER A 53 -5.78 8.98 5.33
C SER A 53 -4.30 8.54 5.37
N GLY A 54 -3.90 7.60 4.52
CA GLY A 54 -2.60 6.94 4.58
C GLY A 54 -2.47 5.98 5.77
N VAL A 55 -1.27 5.40 5.89
CA VAL A 55 -0.85 4.57 7.02
C VAL A 55 0.35 5.24 7.69
N ARG A 56 0.33 5.35 9.01
CA ARG A 56 1.42 5.91 9.82
C ARG A 56 1.72 4.98 10.98
N GLY A 57 3.01 4.75 11.21
CA GLY A 57 3.50 3.93 12.31
C GLY A 57 4.99 4.15 12.54
N LEU A 58 5.51 3.55 13.61
CA LEU A 58 6.94 3.50 13.86
C LEU A 58 7.63 2.70 12.74
N LEU A 59 8.58 3.30 12.03
CA LEU A 59 9.38 2.59 11.03
C LEU A 59 10.44 1.76 11.74
N GLN A 60 10.37 0.43 11.63
CA GLN A 60 11.29 -0.49 12.29
C GLN A 60 11.94 -1.42 11.27
N VAL A 61 13.26 -1.58 11.36
CA VAL A 61 13.99 -2.57 10.55
C VAL A 61 13.56 -3.97 10.94
N ALA A 62 13.17 -4.78 9.96
CA ALA A 62 12.76 -6.16 10.17
C ALA A 62 13.88 -7.03 10.73
N GLU A 63 13.52 -7.98 11.58
CA GLU A 63 14.41 -9.03 12.09
C GLU A 63 13.73 -10.40 11.84
N PRO A 64 14.28 -11.29 11.00
CA PRO A 64 15.49 -11.11 10.20
C PRO A 64 15.29 -10.08 9.08
N LEU A 65 16.40 -9.49 8.64
CA LEU A 65 16.45 -8.33 7.73
C LEU A 65 15.67 -8.53 6.42
N GLU A 66 15.61 -9.76 5.91
CA GLU A 66 14.93 -10.07 4.66
C GLU A 66 13.49 -10.57 4.85
N ALA A 67 13.02 -10.78 6.09
CA ALA A 67 11.68 -11.30 6.38
C ALA A 67 11.31 -12.60 5.64
N CYS A 68 12.29 -13.45 5.34
CA CYS A 68 12.07 -14.76 4.70
C CYS A 68 11.75 -15.87 5.71
N SER A 69 11.45 -15.47 6.94
CA SER A 69 10.97 -16.30 8.03
C SER A 69 10.17 -15.39 8.97
N PRO A 70 9.43 -15.95 9.94
CA PRO A 70 8.68 -15.13 10.90
C PRO A 70 9.57 -14.06 11.57
N LEU A 71 9.03 -12.85 11.71
CA LEU A 71 9.76 -11.74 12.34
C LEU A 71 9.85 -11.97 13.85
N THR A 72 10.98 -11.53 14.42
CA THR A 72 11.30 -11.61 15.86
C THR A 72 11.40 -10.22 16.50
N ASN A 73 10.97 -9.17 15.79
CA ASN A 73 10.92 -7.82 16.32
C ASN A 73 10.08 -7.77 17.61
N ASP A 74 10.66 -7.24 18.69
CA ASP A 74 9.94 -7.01 19.95
C ASP A 74 9.29 -5.62 19.92
N ILE A 75 8.10 -5.53 19.34
CA ILE A 75 7.32 -4.29 19.24
C ILE A 75 6.09 -4.39 20.14
N PRO A 76 5.88 -3.42 21.06
CA PRO A 76 4.68 -3.39 21.88
C PRO A 76 3.41 -3.40 21.02
N GLN A 77 2.47 -4.33 21.30
CA GLN A 77 1.24 -4.51 20.52
C GLN A 77 0.34 -3.27 20.43
N VAL A 78 0.54 -2.28 21.31
CA VAL A 78 -0.20 -1.01 21.32
C VAL A 78 0.31 0.00 20.29
N LEU A 79 1.47 -0.26 19.67
CA LEU A 79 2.07 0.63 18.69
C LEU A 79 1.81 0.11 17.28
N ASN A 80 1.22 0.96 16.43
CA ASN A 80 1.26 0.75 15.00
C ASN A 80 2.68 0.93 14.51
N TRP A 81 3.18 -0.02 13.71
CA TRP A 81 4.53 0.02 13.18
C TRP A 81 4.54 -0.43 11.72
N ILE A 82 5.59 -0.07 11.00
CA ILE A 82 5.80 -0.38 9.59
C ILE A 82 7.15 -1.09 9.49
N ALA A 83 7.15 -2.31 8.95
CA ALA A 83 8.36 -3.09 8.77
C ALA A 83 9.18 -2.60 7.57
N LEU A 84 10.43 -2.21 7.80
CA LEU A 84 11.42 -1.93 6.78
C LEU A 84 12.19 -3.22 6.46
N ILE A 85 11.85 -3.83 5.33
CA ILE A 85 12.36 -5.14 4.90
C ILE A 85 13.34 -4.97 3.76
N LYS A 86 14.49 -5.63 3.84
CA LYS A 86 15.46 -5.66 2.75
C LYS A 86 15.03 -6.65 1.67
N ARG A 87 15.16 -6.22 0.42
CA ARG A 87 15.03 -7.09 -0.75
C ARG A 87 16.11 -8.17 -0.73
N SER A 88 15.70 -9.42 -0.93
CA SER A 88 16.64 -10.54 -1.01
C SER A 88 17.55 -10.45 -2.25
N PRO A 89 18.72 -11.11 -2.23
CA PRO A 89 19.57 -11.26 -3.40
C PRO A 89 18.80 -11.87 -4.58
N ARG A 90 19.25 -11.55 -5.80
CA ARG A 90 18.69 -12.18 -7.00
C ARG A 90 18.86 -13.70 -6.91
N GLY A 91 17.79 -14.43 -7.18
CA GLY A 91 17.78 -15.90 -7.16
C GLY A 91 17.44 -16.53 -5.80
N SER A 92 17.01 -15.75 -4.79
CA SER A 92 16.36 -16.33 -3.60
C SER A 92 14.92 -16.76 -3.92
N GLU A 93 14.42 -17.71 -3.14
CA GLU A 93 13.03 -18.22 -3.25
C GLU A 93 12.01 -17.31 -2.54
N CYS A 94 12.48 -16.35 -1.75
CA CYS A 94 11.65 -15.50 -0.90
C CYS A 94 11.22 -14.21 -1.62
N ASP A 95 9.95 -14.18 -2.01
CA ASP A 95 9.36 -13.11 -2.80
C ASP A 95 8.77 -11.97 -1.95
N PHE A 96 8.16 -10.97 -2.59
CA PHE A 96 7.54 -9.85 -1.88
C PHE A 96 6.31 -10.25 -1.07
N VAL A 97 5.55 -11.25 -1.52
CA VAL A 97 4.31 -11.68 -0.87
C VAL A 97 4.64 -12.39 0.44
N GLU A 98 5.62 -13.30 0.42
CA GLU A 98 6.09 -14.01 1.60
C GLU A 98 6.61 -13.05 2.68
N LYS A 99 7.40 -12.04 2.27
CA LYS A 99 7.89 -10.98 3.15
C LYS A 99 6.75 -10.23 3.83
N VAL A 100 5.76 -9.80 3.06
CA VAL A 100 4.60 -9.06 3.56
C VAL A 100 3.76 -9.93 4.49
N HIS A 101 3.58 -11.21 4.17
CA HIS A 101 2.86 -12.15 5.02
C HIS A 101 3.54 -12.33 6.39
N HIS A 102 4.87 -12.44 6.44
CA HIS A 102 5.60 -12.51 7.71
C HIS A 102 5.51 -11.20 8.51
N ALA A 103 5.54 -10.05 7.85
CA ALA A 103 5.33 -8.75 8.50
C ALA A 103 3.94 -8.63 9.12
N GLN A 104 2.90 -8.98 8.35
CA GLN A 104 1.50 -8.95 8.80
C GLN A 104 1.27 -9.88 10.00
N ASN A 105 1.85 -11.08 9.98
CA ASN A 105 1.74 -12.01 11.12
C ASN A 105 2.43 -11.49 12.39
N ALA A 106 3.42 -10.59 12.25
CA ALA A 106 4.05 -9.89 13.36
C ALA A 106 3.33 -8.59 13.77
N GLY A 107 2.21 -8.27 13.12
CA GLY A 107 1.39 -7.09 13.42
C GLY A 107 1.89 -5.78 12.79
N ALA A 108 2.75 -5.85 11.77
CA ALA A 108 3.11 -4.72 10.92
C ALA A 108 2.09 -4.50 9.78
#